data_AF-A0A9Q0YQ94-F1
#
_entry.id   AF-A0A9Q0YQ94-F1
#
_cell.length_a   1.000
_cell.length_b   1.000
_cell.length_c   1.000
_cell.angle_alpha   90.00
_cell.angle_beta   90.00
_cell.angle_gamma   90.00
#
_symmetry.space_group_name_H-M   'P 1'
#
loop_
_entity.id
_entity.type
_entity.pdbx_description
1 polymer ?
#
loop_
_entity_poly.entity_id
_entity_poly.type
_entity_poly.pdbx_seq_one_letter_code
_entity_poly.pdbx_strand_id
1 'polypeptide(L)'
;MFLGTVGITEGQVLTASKKVDDQGVMEKKRRSGRSTTREESDRRVRDEIKAHINRFSKMESLFCLSSYSHQYLYSELTLATMYDMYKEGHPTEASRFLYSQVFHSLKLKFHIPKKDQCGVWATKEEKEEFRTDFDRHTAEKIDC
;
A
#
# COMPACT_ATOMS: atom_id res chain seq x y z
N MET A 1 -18.38 -38.05 39.83
CA MET A 1 -18.98 -36.86 39.17
C MET A 1 -17.88 -35.80 39.05
N PHE A 2 -17.09 -35.81 37.98
CA PHE A 2 -15.92 -34.92 37.80
C PHE A 2 -16.15 -33.87 36.69
N LEU A 3 -17.01 -34.19 35.71
CA LEU A 3 -17.32 -33.31 34.56
C LEU A 3 -18.02 -32.00 34.96
N GLY A 4 -18.92 -32.05 35.96
CA GLY A 4 -19.62 -30.86 36.48
C GLY A 4 -18.72 -29.90 37.26
N THR A 5 -17.59 -30.38 37.79
CA THR A 5 -16.65 -29.60 38.62
C THR A 5 -15.75 -28.69 37.78
N VAL A 6 -15.46 -29.10 36.53
CA VAL A 6 -14.58 -28.38 35.58
C VAL A 6 -15.36 -27.67 34.47
N GLY A 7 -16.69 -27.80 34.43
CA GLY A 7 -17.53 -27.18 33.39
C GLY A 7 -17.25 -27.71 31.98
N ILE A 8 -16.78 -28.96 31.87
CA ILE A 8 -16.45 -29.61 30.59
C ILE A 8 -17.55 -30.61 30.26
N THR A 9 -18.04 -30.55 29.02
CA THR A 9 -19.04 -31.51 28.54
C THR A 9 -18.37 -32.82 28.11
N GLU A 10 -19.09 -33.93 28.25
CA GLU A 10 -18.62 -35.25 27.81
C GLU A 10 -18.19 -35.25 26.32
N GLY A 11 -18.91 -34.52 25.47
CA GLY A 11 -18.55 -34.37 24.05
C GLY A 11 -17.20 -33.70 23.83
N GLN A 12 -16.79 -32.76 24.69
CA GLN A 12 -15.46 -32.14 24.62
C GLN A 12 -14.36 -33.14 24.96
N VAL A 13 -14.59 -34.00 25.97
CA VAL A 13 -13.65 -35.06 26.36
C VAL A 13 -13.48 -36.08 25.24
N LEU A 14 -14.58 -36.58 24.68
CA LEU A 14 -14.55 -37.55 23.57
C LEU A 14 -13.85 -36.98 22.33
N THR A 15 -14.07 -35.70 22.03
CA THR A 15 -13.45 -35.04 20.89
C THR A 15 -11.95 -34.82 21.10
N ALA A 16 -11.52 -34.56 22.33
CA ALA A 16 -10.11 -34.46 22.68
C ALA A 16 -9.44 -35.83 22.60
N SER A 17 -10.05 -36.88 23.17
CA SER A 17 -9.52 -38.25 23.13
C SER A 17 -9.37 -38.79 21.71
N LYS A 18 -10.25 -38.41 20.77
CA LYS A 18 -10.14 -38.79 19.35
C LYS A 18 -8.92 -38.20 18.62
N LYS A 19 -8.26 -37.18 19.19
CA LYS A 19 -7.11 -36.48 18.58
C LYS A 19 -5.77 -36.85 19.21
N VAL A 20 -5.81 -37.74 20.19
CA VAL A 20 -4.66 -38.26 20.90
C VAL A 20 -4.23 -39.56 20.23
N ASP A 21 -2.95 -39.67 19.89
CA ASP A 21 -2.35 -40.87 19.32
C ASP A 21 -2.18 -41.97 20.39
N ASP A 22 -1.84 -43.21 20.00
CA ASP A 22 -1.70 -44.36 20.90
C ASP A 22 -0.64 -44.12 22.01
N GLN A 23 0.31 -43.22 21.74
CA GLN A 23 1.34 -42.77 22.67
C GLN A 23 0.90 -41.65 23.63
N GLY A 24 -0.37 -41.24 23.61
CA GLY A 24 -0.89 -40.15 24.47
C GLY A 24 -0.54 -38.75 23.99
N VAL A 25 0.04 -38.61 22.79
CA VAL A 25 0.44 -37.32 22.22
C VAL A 25 -0.66 -36.78 21.31
N MET A 26 -1.11 -35.56 21.57
CA MET A 26 -2.02 -34.84 20.67
C MET A 26 -1.33 -34.59 19.32
N GLU A 27 -1.99 -34.99 18.23
CA GLU A 27 -1.46 -34.75 16.89
C GLU A 27 -1.23 -33.25 16.68
N LYS A 28 -0.03 -32.86 16.22
CA LYS A 28 0.34 -31.46 16.04
C LYS A 28 -0.60 -30.86 14.99
N LYS A 29 -1.54 -30.01 15.43
CA LYS A 29 -2.56 -29.38 14.57
C LYS A 29 -1.89 -28.88 13.28
N ARG A 30 -2.13 -29.56 12.17
CA ARG A 30 -1.79 -29.06 10.83
C ARG A 30 -2.69 -27.87 10.59
N ARG A 31 -2.27 -26.68 11.06
CA ARG A 31 -2.79 -25.42 10.52
C ARG A 31 -2.43 -25.48 9.05
N SER A 32 -3.39 -25.80 8.19
CA SER A 32 -3.15 -25.79 6.75
C SER A 32 -2.66 -24.39 6.41
N GLY A 33 -1.38 -24.26 6.06
CA GLY A 33 -0.87 -23.05 5.44
C GLY A 33 -1.67 -22.76 4.18
N ARG A 34 -1.54 -21.54 3.66
CA ARG A 34 -2.11 -21.23 2.35
C ARG A 34 -1.47 -22.18 1.33
N SER A 35 -2.28 -22.83 0.48
CA SER A 35 -1.75 -23.69 -0.57
C SER A 35 -0.84 -22.88 -1.49
N THR A 36 0.32 -23.44 -1.87
CA THR A 36 1.32 -22.79 -2.73
C THR A 36 0.72 -22.32 -4.07
N THR A 37 -0.22 -23.08 -4.62
CA THR A 37 -0.94 -22.72 -5.86
C THR A 37 -1.73 -21.42 -5.69
N ARG A 38 -2.33 -21.20 -4.52
CA ARG A 38 -3.11 -20.00 -4.23
C ARG A 38 -2.21 -18.78 -4.03
N GLU A 39 -1.04 -18.97 -3.43
CA GLU A 39 -0.05 -17.91 -3.28
C GLU A 39 0.50 -17.44 -4.63
N GLU A 40 0.76 -18.37 -5.54
CA GLU A 40 1.24 -18.03 -6.89
C GLU A 40 0.16 -17.29 -7.70
N SER A 41 -1.09 -17.75 -7.64
CA SER A 41 -2.22 -17.06 -8.27
C SER A 41 -2.42 -15.65 -7.71
N ASP A 42 -2.37 -15.47 -6.39
CA ASP A 42 -2.45 -14.15 -5.75
C ASP A 42 -1.30 -13.23 -6.20
N ARG A 43 -0.09 -13.79 -6.40
CA ARG A 43 1.08 -13.03 -6.87
C ARG A 43 0.88 -12.54 -8.30
N ARG A 44 0.41 -13.41 -9.20
CA ARG A 44 0.12 -13.08 -10.59
C ARG A 44 -0.87 -11.92 -10.70
N VAL A 45 -1.98 -12.00 -9.98
CA VAL A 45 -2.99 -10.93 -9.95
C VAL A 45 -2.38 -9.60 -9.45
N ARG A 46 -1.56 -9.63 -8.39
CA ARG A 46 -0.90 -8.42 -7.91
C ARG A 46 0.07 -7.82 -8.93
N ASP A 47 0.78 -8.65 -9.68
CA ASP A 47 1.73 -8.19 -10.70
C ASP A 47 1.01 -7.58 -11.92
N GLU A 48 -0.14 -8.12 -12.31
CA GLU A 48 -1.02 -7.51 -13.33
C GLU A 48 -1.55 -6.15 -12.90
N ILE A 49 -2.00 -6.02 -11.64
CA ILE A 49 -2.43 -4.73 -11.08
C ILE A 49 -1.28 -3.71 -11.10
N LYS A 50 -0.06 -4.13 -10.70
CA LYS A 50 1.12 -3.25 -10.78
C LYS A 50 1.39 -2.80 -12.21
N ALA A 51 1.33 -3.72 -13.17
CA ALA A 51 1.55 -3.42 -14.58
C ALA A 51 0.52 -2.39 -15.08
N HIS A 52 -0.74 -2.53 -14.71
CA HIS A 52 -1.79 -1.56 -15.02
C HIS A 52 -1.50 -0.18 -14.40
N ILE A 53 -1.18 -0.12 -13.11
CA ILE A 53 -0.89 1.14 -12.41
C ILE A 53 0.35 1.86 -13.00
N ASN A 54 1.33 1.11 -13.50
CA ASN A 54 2.52 1.68 -14.12
C ASN A 54 2.27 2.30 -15.51
N ARG A 55 1.10 2.09 -16.12
CA ARG A 55 0.73 2.75 -17.40
C ARG A 55 0.40 4.23 -17.22
N PHE A 56 0.04 4.65 -16.01
CA PHE A 56 -0.27 6.05 -15.74
C PHE A 56 1.00 6.86 -15.55
N SER A 57 1.01 8.09 -16.08
CA SER A 57 2.12 9.02 -15.90
C SER A 57 2.25 9.42 -14.43
N LYS A 58 3.49 9.44 -13.95
CA LYS A 58 3.82 9.76 -12.56
C LYS A 58 4.66 11.03 -12.53
N MET A 59 4.34 11.89 -11.58
CA MET A 59 5.10 13.09 -11.27
C MET A 59 5.93 12.82 -10.01
N GLU A 60 7.21 13.18 -10.07
CA GLU A 60 8.05 13.11 -8.89
C GLU A 60 7.72 14.24 -7.91
N SER A 61 7.90 13.97 -6.62
CA SER A 61 7.82 15.03 -5.62
C SER A 61 8.91 16.06 -5.88
N LEU A 62 8.53 17.30 -6.15
CA LEU A 62 9.47 18.42 -6.32
C LEU A 62 10.25 18.76 -5.04
N PHE A 63 9.89 18.16 -3.90
CA PHE A 63 10.57 18.34 -2.63
C PHE A 63 11.64 17.26 -2.45
N CYS A 64 12.90 17.68 -2.52
CA CYS A 64 14.11 16.88 -2.35
C CYS A 64 14.39 16.55 -0.86
N LEU A 65 13.36 16.24 -0.07
CA LEU A 65 13.59 15.75 1.29
C LEU A 65 13.78 14.23 1.20
N SER A 66 15.01 13.79 1.44
CA SER A 66 15.49 12.40 1.26
C SER A 66 14.63 11.32 1.93
N SER A 67 13.79 11.70 2.88
CA SER A 67 12.88 10.84 3.64
C SER A 67 11.52 10.60 2.97
N TYR A 68 11.10 11.40 1.98
CA TYR A 68 9.80 11.29 1.32
C TYR A 68 9.91 11.04 -0.19
N SER A 69 10.14 9.78 -0.59
CA SER A 69 10.11 9.34 -1.99
C SER A 69 8.72 8.87 -2.44
N HIS A 70 7.72 9.74 -2.36
CA HIS A 70 6.39 9.44 -2.92
C HIS A 70 6.30 9.96 -4.35
N GLN A 71 5.69 9.17 -5.23
CA GLN A 71 5.33 9.61 -6.58
C GLN A 71 3.85 9.99 -6.61
N TYR A 72 3.52 10.98 -7.43
CA TYR A 72 2.19 11.54 -7.51
C TYR A 72 1.56 11.25 -8.87
N LEU A 73 0.30 10.82 -8.85
CA LEU A 73 -0.56 10.77 -10.04
C LEU A 73 -1.33 12.08 -10.18
N TYR A 74 -1.81 12.35 -11.39
CA TYR A 74 -2.59 13.53 -11.70
C TYR A 74 -3.88 13.63 -10.86
N SER A 75 -4.32 14.84 -10.56
CA SER A 75 -5.45 15.12 -9.65
C SER A 75 -6.81 14.66 -10.16
N GLU A 76 -6.99 14.63 -11.49
CA GLU A 76 -8.23 14.17 -12.13
C GLU A 76 -8.41 12.65 -12.03
N LEU A 77 -7.33 11.92 -11.74
CA LEU A 77 -7.38 10.48 -11.59
C LEU A 77 -7.75 10.14 -10.16
N THR A 78 -8.70 9.21 -9.99
CA THR A 78 -9.02 8.67 -8.66
C THR A 78 -8.79 7.17 -8.65
N LEU A 79 -8.59 6.61 -7.45
CA LEU A 79 -8.47 5.16 -7.29
C LEU A 79 -9.72 4.42 -7.80
N ALA A 80 -10.90 5.05 -7.72
CA ALA A 80 -12.13 4.49 -8.26
C ALA A 80 -12.04 4.38 -9.78
N THR A 81 -11.75 5.49 -10.46
CA THR A 81 -11.64 5.55 -11.92
C THR A 81 -10.57 4.59 -12.43
N MET A 82 -9.41 4.52 -11.77
CA MET A 82 -8.33 3.58 -12.12
C MET A 82 -8.75 2.11 -11.95
N TYR A 83 -9.55 1.81 -10.94
CA TYR A 83 -10.07 0.46 -10.74
C TYR A 83 -11.11 0.10 -11.78
N ASP A 84 -12.00 1.03 -12.13
CA ASP A 84 -13.03 0.82 -13.15
C ASP A 84 -12.38 0.55 -14.51
N MET A 85 -11.36 1.33 -14.89
CA MET A 85 -10.54 1.09 -16.10
C MET A 85 -9.85 -0.29 -16.08
N TYR A 86 -9.32 -0.72 -14.93
CA TYR A 86 -8.73 -2.06 -14.81
C TYR A 86 -9.79 -3.15 -15.00
N LYS A 87 -10.97 -2.96 -14.41
CA LYS A 87 -12.07 -3.93 -14.43
C LYS A 87 -12.67 -4.12 -15.83
N GLU A 88 -12.61 -3.11 -16.69
CA GLU A 88 -13.03 -3.23 -18.10
C GLU A 88 -12.19 -4.26 -18.86
N GLY A 89 -10.88 -4.34 -18.59
CA GLY A 89 -10.00 -5.34 -19.19
C GLY A 89 -9.94 -6.67 -18.44
N HIS A 90 -10.32 -6.66 -17.15
CA HIS A 90 -10.11 -7.76 -16.19
C HIS A 90 -11.32 -7.91 -15.25
N PRO A 91 -12.48 -8.40 -15.74
CA PRO A 91 -13.74 -8.32 -15.02
C PRO A 91 -13.81 -9.18 -13.73
N THR A 92 -12.95 -10.19 -13.60
CA THR A 92 -13.01 -11.21 -12.53
C THR A 92 -11.76 -11.33 -11.66
N GLU A 93 -10.64 -10.72 -12.03
CA GLU A 93 -9.34 -11.02 -11.40
C GLU A 93 -9.13 -10.38 -10.02
N ALA A 94 -9.65 -9.17 -9.76
CA ALA A 94 -9.30 -8.45 -8.52
C ALA A 94 -10.45 -7.65 -7.88
N SER A 95 -10.49 -7.70 -6.55
CA SER A 95 -11.32 -6.81 -5.75
C SER A 95 -10.72 -5.41 -5.66
N ARG A 96 -11.57 -4.39 -5.49
CA ARG A 96 -11.14 -3.00 -5.26
C ARG A 96 -10.20 -2.85 -4.06
N PHE A 97 -10.40 -3.68 -3.03
CA PHE A 97 -9.53 -3.69 -1.86
C PHE A 97 -8.10 -4.14 -2.20
N LEU A 98 -7.96 -5.25 -2.93
CA LEU A 98 -6.64 -5.74 -3.37
C LEU A 98 -5.95 -4.70 -4.25
N TYR A 99 -6.69 -4.08 -5.17
CA TYR A 99 -6.19 -3.00 -6.01
C TYR A 99 -5.66 -1.82 -5.19
N SER A 100 -6.43 -1.38 -4.18
CA SER A 100 -6.03 -0.32 -3.25
C SER A 100 -4.76 -0.68 -2.47
N GLN A 101 -4.63 -1.92 -1.99
CA GLN A 101 -3.43 -2.36 -1.28
C GLN A 101 -2.19 -2.31 -2.18
N VAL A 102 -2.31 -2.78 -3.43
CA VAL A 102 -1.20 -2.72 -4.39
C VAL A 102 -0.83 -1.26 -4.70
N PHE A 103 -1.81 -0.38 -4.90
CA PHE A 103 -1.57 1.04 -5.11
C PHE A 103 -0.74 1.69 -3.99
N HIS A 104 -1.13 1.49 -2.73
CA HIS A 104 -0.41 2.06 -1.60
C HIS A 104 0.98 1.43 -1.41
N SER A 105 1.15 0.15 -1.77
CA SER A 105 2.45 -0.52 -1.72
C SER A 105 3.50 0.12 -2.64
N LEU A 106 3.04 0.77 -3.72
CA LEU A 106 3.89 1.49 -4.68
C LEU A 106 4.26 2.91 -4.23
N LYS A 107 3.89 3.32 -3.01
CA LYS A 107 4.12 4.68 -2.46
C LYS A 107 3.55 5.79 -3.36
N LEU A 108 2.43 5.52 -4.03
CA LEU A 108 1.74 6.47 -4.89
C LEU A 108 0.70 7.28 -4.09
N LYS A 109 0.53 8.54 -4.49
CA LYS A 109 -0.54 9.42 -4.00
C LYS A 109 -1.16 10.19 -5.15
N PHE A 110 -2.40 10.65 -5.00
CA PHE A 110 -2.98 11.60 -5.95
C PHE A 110 -2.49 13.00 -5.61
N HIS A 111 -2.10 13.76 -6.64
CA HIS A 111 -1.72 15.15 -6.48
C HIS A 111 -2.94 15.94 -6.03
N ILE A 112 -2.84 16.62 -4.89
CA ILE A 112 -3.89 17.52 -4.40
C ILE A 112 -3.41 18.93 -4.73
N PRO A 113 -4.01 19.62 -5.71
CA PRO A 113 -3.66 21.01 -5.97
C PRO A 113 -3.96 21.81 -4.71
N LYS A 114 -2.93 22.39 -4.10
CA LYS A 114 -3.09 23.28 -2.95
C LYS A 114 -3.65 24.61 -3.44
N LYS A 115 -4.72 25.07 -2.80
CA LYS A 115 -5.53 26.25 -3.17
C LYS A 115 -4.76 27.59 -3.15
N ASP A 116 -3.53 27.62 -2.61
CA ASP A 116 -2.73 28.84 -2.43
C ASP A 116 -1.22 28.61 -2.63
N GLN A 117 -0.81 27.94 -3.71
CA GLN A 117 0.58 28.07 -4.17
C GLN A 117 0.67 29.23 -5.16
N CYS A 118 0.88 30.44 -4.64
CA CYS A 118 1.37 31.56 -5.46
C CYS A 118 2.60 31.10 -6.23
N GLY A 119 2.65 31.46 -7.51
CA GLY A 119 3.46 30.80 -8.53
C GLY A 119 4.95 30.89 -8.27
N VAL A 120 5.56 29.75 -7.95
CA VAL A 120 7.00 29.57 -8.10
C VAL A 120 7.22 28.23 -8.80
N TRP A 121 6.72 28.13 -10.02
CA TRP A 121 7.23 27.17 -11.00
C TRP A 121 8.27 27.86 -11.84
N ALA A 122 9.33 28.28 -11.17
CA ALA A 122 10.54 28.72 -11.81
C ALA A 122 11.21 27.50 -12.48
N THR A 123 11.40 27.58 -13.79
CA THR A 123 12.37 26.78 -14.56
C THR A 123 13.76 26.87 -13.90
N LYS A 124 14.71 26.00 -14.29
CA LYS A 124 16.06 26.00 -13.67
C LYS A 124 16.72 27.38 -13.68
N GLU A 125 16.49 28.14 -14.74
CA GLU A 125 17.01 29.49 -14.96
C GLU A 125 16.38 30.49 -13.98
N GLU A 126 15.06 30.49 -13.85
CA GLU A 126 14.32 31.35 -12.92
C GLU A 126 14.68 31.05 -11.45
N LYS A 127 14.99 29.79 -11.10
CA LYS A 127 15.45 29.44 -9.74
C LYS A 127 16.83 30.00 -9.41
N GLU A 128 17.70 30.08 -10.41
CA GLU A 128 19.04 30.63 -10.25
C GLU A 128 18.98 32.16 -10.09
N GLU A 129 18.11 32.82 -10.84
CA GLU A 129 17.82 34.25 -10.69
C GLU A 129 17.24 34.59 -9.31
N PHE A 130 16.22 33.85 -8.85
CA PHE A 130 15.67 34.03 -7.49
C PHE A 130 16.70 33.79 -6.39
N ARG A 131 17.63 32.85 -6.59
CA ARG A 131 18.74 32.60 -5.64
C ARG A 131 19.69 33.79 -5.59
N THR A 132 20.07 34.35 -6.75
CA THR A 132 20.95 35.52 -6.80
C THR A 132 20.33 36.77 -6.17
N ASP A 133 19.01 36.98 -6.35
CA ASP A 133 18.29 38.09 -5.75
C ASP A 133 18.19 37.95 -4.22
N PHE A 134 17.93 36.74 -3.74
CA PHE A 134 17.89 36.43 -2.30
C PHE A 134 19.27 36.59 -1.63
N ASP A 135 20.34 36.15 -2.29
CA ASP A 135 21.70 36.28 -1.77
C ASP A 135 22.14 37.75 -1.69
N ARG A 136 21.75 38.59 -2.68
CA ARG A 136 21.98 40.04 -2.67
C ARG A 136 21.27 40.72 -1.49
N HIS A 137 19.98 40.45 -1.29
CA HIS A 137 19.20 41.02 -0.19
C HIS A 137 19.73 40.62 1.19
N THR A 138 20.29 39.41 1.30
CA THR A 138 20.89 38.92 2.54
C THR A 138 22.24 39.60 2.82
N ALA A 139 23.04 39.85 1.78
CA ALA A 139 24.29 40.59 1.90
C ALA A 139 24.07 42.05 2.31
N GLU A 140 23.05 42.71 1.77
CA GLU A 140 22.68 44.10 2.12
C GLU A 140 22.21 44.25 3.58
N LYS A 141 21.65 43.18 4.17
CA LYS A 141 21.24 43.16 5.59
C LYS A 141 22.38 42.93 6.58
N ILE A 142 23.53 42.45 6.13
CA ILE A 142 24.70 42.20 6.98
C ILE A 142 25.57 43.48 7.11
N ASP A 143 25.40 44.45 6.21
CA ASP A 143 26.14 45.72 6.16
C ASP A 143 25.39 46.91 6.83
N CYS A 144 24.33 46.63 7.60
CA CYS A 144 23.61 47.61 8.44
C CYS A 144 23.72 47.30 9.93
#